data_AF-A0A1A8X3G6-F1
#
_entry.id   AF-A0A1A8X3G6-F1
#
_cell.length_a   1.000
_cell.length_b   1.000
_cell.length_c   1.000
_cell.angle_alpha   90.00
_cell.angle_beta   90.00
_cell.angle_gamma   90.00
#
_symmetry.space_group_name_H-M   'P 1'
#
loop_
_entity.id
_entity.type
_entity.pdbx_description
1 polymer ?
#
loop_
_entity_poly.entity_id
_entity_poly.type
_entity_poly.pdbx_seq_one_letter_code
_entity_poly.pdbx_strand_id
1 'polypeptide(L)'
;NSCSKKFLLNNKLQNFNYIYTNKHIKINTSNFILTLEDIKNSISEYLNISKTTLFKNTIITKHNLNKLEKYLYTNIHGQNHIFTKILPLIKQNLIGLKTKNKPIGSWILCGPSGTGKTELAKILAKQLFGSEKELIRFDMSEYMEKHSISRLIGSPPGYIGYSEGGQLTEQVYKKPNSILLFDEIEKAHPDIYNIMLQILDEGRLTDTT
;
A
#
# COMPACT_ATOMS: atom_id res chain seq x y z
N ASN A 1 -32.26 -0.24 13.82
CA ASN A 1 -31.31 -0.07 14.95
C ASN A 1 -29.89 -0.35 14.50
N SER A 2 -29.17 0.71 14.10
CA SER A 2 -27.75 0.71 13.69
C SER A 2 -26.82 -0.03 14.67
N CYS A 3 -27.17 -0.07 15.95
CA CYS A 3 -26.46 -0.85 16.96
C CYS A 3 -26.42 -2.36 16.70
N SER A 4 -27.46 -2.99 16.13
CA SER A 4 -27.42 -4.45 15.87
C SER A 4 -26.56 -4.78 14.65
N LYS A 5 -26.48 -3.88 13.66
CA LYS A 5 -25.59 -4.01 12.50
C LYS A 5 -24.12 -3.94 12.90
N LYS A 6 -23.76 -3.00 13.79
CA LYS A 6 -22.40 -2.85 14.34
C LYS A 6 -21.97 -4.06 15.17
N PHE A 7 -22.89 -4.63 15.96
CA PHE A 7 -22.64 -5.84 16.76
C PHE A 7 -22.43 -7.09 15.90
N LEU A 8 -23.23 -7.28 14.85
CA LEU A 8 -23.07 -8.39 13.90
C LEU A 8 -21.78 -8.30 13.09
N LEU A 9 -21.34 -7.09 12.73
CA LEU A 9 -20.06 -6.87 12.06
C LEU A 9 -18.87 -7.23 12.96
N ASN A 10 -18.87 -6.76 14.21
CA ASN A 10 -17.77 -6.97 15.14
C ASN A 10 -17.60 -8.44 15.59
N ASN A 11 -18.69 -9.21 15.72
CA ASN A 11 -18.60 -10.58 16.22
C ASN A 11 -18.41 -11.66 15.15
N LYS A 12 -18.66 -11.40 13.86
CA LYS A 12 -18.56 -12.44 12.79
C LYS A 12 -17.48 -12.21 11.75
N LEU A 13 -16.82 -11.05 11.71
CA LEU A 13 -15.76 -10.72 10.75
C LEU A 13 -14.34 -11.08 11.22
N GLN A 14 -14.17 -12.10 12.07
CA GLN A 14 -12.81 -12.58 12.42
C GLN A 14 -12.04 -13.16 11.20
N ASN A 15 -12.69 -13.40 10.07
CA ASN A 15 -12.07 -13.92 8.86
C ASN A 15 -12.37 -13.07 7.61
N PHE A 16 -11.73 -11.89 7.53
CA PHE A 16 -11.76 -11.01 6.34
C PHE A 16 -11.38 -11.70 5.01
N ASN A 17 -10.67 -12.84 5.06
CA ASN A 17 -10.24 -13.56 3.86
C ASN A 17 -11.38 -14.23 3.07
N TYR A 18 -12.57 -14.42 3.66
CA TYR A 18 -13.70 -15.06 2.98
C TYR A 18 -14.51 -14.10 2.07
N ILE A 19 -14.28 -12.79 2.19
CA ILE A 19 -15.13 -11.75 1.59
C ILE A 19 -14.77 -11.47 0.13
N TYR A 20 -13.54 -11.77 -0.28
CA TYR A 20 -13.06 -11.46 -1.63
C TYR A 20 -13.56 -12.41 -2.73
N THR A 21 -14.15 -13.56 -2.39
CA THR A 21 -14.51 -14.60 -3.36
C THR A 21 -15.98 -14.65 -3.74
N ASN A 22 -16.90 -14.10 -2.94
CA ASN A 22 -18.34 -14.23 -3.16
C ASN A 22 -19.04 -12.88 -3.34
N LYS A 23 -19.64 -12.66 -4.52
CA LYS A 23 -20.41 -11.44 -4.86
C LYS A 23 -21.68 -11.21 -4.04
N HIS A 24 -22.18 -12.25 -3.35
CA HIS A 24 -23.33 -12.16 -2.45
C HIS A 24 -23.12 -13.07 -1.22
N ILE A 25 -23.18 -12.49 -0.02
CA ILE A 25 -23.23 -13.25 1.23
C ILE A 25 -24.65 -13.10 1.79
N LYS A 26 -25.49 -14.12 1.61
CA LYS A 26 -26.80 -14.19 2.28
C LYS A 26 -26.58 -14.66 3.71
N ILE A 27 -26.74 -13.77 4.69
CA ILE A 27 -26.76 -14.17 6.10
C ILE A 27 -28.23 -14.42 6.48
N ASN A 28 -28.58 -15.69 6.65
CA ASN A 28 -29.93 -16.13 7.02
C ASN A 28 -30.21 -15.83 8.51
N THR A 29 -30.54 -14.59 8.83
CA THR A 29 -31.28 -14.22 10.04
C THR A 29 -32.03 -12.92 9.73
N SER A 30 -33.33 -13.00 9.45
CA SER A 30 -34.22 -11.93 8.93
C SER A 30 -33.90 -11.44 7.51
N ASN A 31 -34.91 -10.97 6.76
CA ASN A 31 -34.90 -10.58 5.33
C ASN A 31 -33.89 -9.48 4.88
N PHE A 32 -32.73 -9.36 5.52
CA PHE A 32 -31.68 -8.41 5.19
C PHE A 32 -30.65 -9.03 4.25
N ILE A 33 -30.65 -8.60 2.99
CA ILE A 33 -29.60 -8.92 2.02
C ILE A 33 -28.43 -7.95 2.26
N LEU A 34 -27.30 -8.47 2.76
CA LEU A 34 -26.05 -7.71 2.83
C LEU A 34 -25.43 -7.62 1.44
N THR A 35 -25.24 -6.39 0.96
CA THR A 35 -24.57 -6.13 -0.32
C THR A 35 -23.07 -5.86 -0.11
N LEU A 36 -22.27 -6.04 -1.15
CA LEU A 36 -20.86 -5.60 -1.14
C LEU A 36 -20.73 -4.10 -0.83
N GLU A 37 -21.74 -3.32 -1.18
CA GLU A 37 -21.77 -1.88 -0.95
C GLU A 37 -21.87 -1.56 0.54
N ASP A 38 -22.70 -2.30 1.28
CA ASP A 38 -22.83 -2.20 2.73
C ASP A 38 -21.53 -2.57 3.45
N ILE A 39 -20.84 -3.61 2.97
CA ILE A 39 -19.54 -4.04 3.51
C ILE A 39 -18.49 -2.95 3.29
N LYS A 40 -18.39 -2.41 2.07
CA LYS A 40 -17.45 -1.33 1.75
C LYS A 40 -17.73 -0.07 2.58
N ASN A 41 -19.00 0.30 2.76
CA ASN A 41 -19.38 1.45 3.58
C ASN A 41 -18.99 1.24 5.05
N SER A 42 -19.27 0.06 5.59
CA SER A 42 -18.92 -0.25 6.98
C SER A 42 -17.40 -0.23 7.22
N ILE A 43 -16.61 -0.75 6.27
CA ILE A 43 -15.14 -0.70 6.34
C ILE A 43 -14.63 0.74 6.24
N SER A 44 -15.19 1.53 5.32
CA SER A 44 -14.83 2.94 5.15
C SER A 44 -15.12 3.77 6.40
N GLU A 45 -16.29 3.57 7.02
CA GLU A 45 -16.65 4.20 8.29
C GLU A 45 -15.75 3.73 9.44
N TYR A 46 -15.47 2.42 9.53
CA TYR A 46 -14.63 1.86 10.58
C TYR A 46 -13.19 2.39 10.52
N LEU A 47 -12.63 2.48 9.30
CA LEU A 47 -11.27 2.96 9.07
C LEU A 47 -11.18 4.47 8.99
N ASN A 48 -12.30 5.21 9.00
CA ASN A 48 -12.33 6.66 8.77
C ASN A 48 -11.54 7.10 7.51
N ILE A 49 -11.60 6.29 6.45
CA ILE A 49 -10.97 6.57 5.15
C ILE A 49 -12.07 6.49 4.10
N SER A 50 -12.10 7.47 3.19
CA SER A 50 -13.09 7.50 2.10
C SER A 50 -13.10 6.20 1.30
N LYS A 51 -14.31 5.71 1.00
CA LYS A 51 -14.55 4.55 0.16
C LYS A 51 -13.88 4.66 -1.21
N THR A 52 -13.87 5.85 -1.80
CA THR A 52 -13.21 6.10 -3.09
C THR A 52 -11.70 5.92 -3.02
N THR A 53 -11.10 6.16 -1.85
CA THR A 53 -9.67 5.95 -1.59
C THR A 53 -9.38 4.46 -1.34
N LEU A 54 -10.17 3.81 -0.47
CA LEU A 54 -9.98 2.39 -0.11
C LEU A 54 -10.28 1.44 -1.27
N PHE A 55 -11.38 1.69 -1.96
CA PHE A 55 -11.90 0.84 -3.04
C PHE A 55 -11.86 1.55 -4.38
N LYS A 56 -10.87 2.43 -4.57
CA LYS A 56 -10.58 3.04 -5.87
C LYS A 56 -10.63 1.92 -6.91
N ASN A 57 -11.45 2.08 -7.96
CA ASN A 57 -11.72 1.03 -8.95
C ASN A 57 -10.44 0.73 -9.76
N THR A 58 -9.49 0.01 -9.16
CA THR A 58 -8.29 -0.53 -9.77
C THR A 58 -8.53 -2.02 -9.95
N ILE A 59 -9.58 -2.41 -10.68
CA ILE A 59 -9.66 -3.78 -11.17
C ILE A 59 -8.61 -3.86 -12.27
N ILE A 60 -7.37 -4.13 -11.87
CA ILE A 60 -6.32 -4.51 -12.79
C ILE A 60 -6.72 -5.89 -13.30
N THR A 61 -7.39 -5.91 -14.45
CA THR A 61 -7.79 -7.15 -15.11
C THR A 61 -6.58 -7.83 -15.75
N LYS A 62 -6.73 -9.08 -16.18
CA LYS A 62 -5.72 -9.78 -17.02
C LYS A 62 -5.33 -8.94 -18.25
N HIS A 63 -6.28 -8.22 -18.83
CA HIS A 63 -6.02 -7.29 -19.93
C HIS A 63 -5.12 -6.12 -19.50
N ASN A 64 -5.33 -5.56 -18.30
CA ASN A 64 -4.51 -4.48 -17.76
C ASN A 64 -3.08 -4.95 -17.48
N LEU A 65 -2.86 -6.20 -17.08
CA LEU A 65 -1.51 -6.74 -16.86
C LEU A 65 -0.71 -6.84 -18.17
N ASN A 66 -1.31 -7.37 -19.25
CA ASN A 66 -0.65 -7.42 -20.56
C ASN A 66 -0.36 -6.01 -21.09
N LYS A 67 -1.25 -5.05 -20.82
CA LYS A 67 -1.04 -3.64 -21.17
C LYS A 67 0.10 -3.02 -20.36
N LEU A 68 0.17 -3.30 -19.05
CA LEU A 68 1.27 -2.88 -18.17
C LEU A 68 2.61 -3.41 -18.69
N GLU A 69 2.68 -4.71 -18.99
CA GLU A 69 3.90 -5.34 -19.50
C GLU A 69 4.37 -4.65 -20.79
N LYS A 70 3.50 -4.54 -21.80
CA LYS A 70 3.82 -3.83 -23.04
C LYS A 70 4.27 -2.39 -22.78
N TYR A 71 3.58 -1.68 -21.89
CA TYR A 71 3.92 -0.30 -21.54
C TYR A 71 5.30 -0.19 -20.89
N LEU A 72 5.68 -1.12 -20.02
CA LEU A 72 7.02 -1.15 -19.42
C LEU A 72 8.09 -1.39 -20.48
N TYR A 73 7.92 -2.38 -21.35
CA TYR A 73 8.86 -2.68 -22.44
C TYR A 73 9.03 -1.54 -23.45
N THR A 74 7.97 -0.74 -23.69
CA THR A 74 8.04 0.39 -24.63
C THR A 74 8.67 1.64 -24.02
N ASN A 75 8.55 1.85 -22.71
CA ASN A 75 8.99 3.11 -22.06
C ASN A 75 10.30 2.96 -21.29
N ILE A 76 10.72 1.74 -20.95
CA ILE A 76 11.96 1.50 -20.22
C ILE A 76 12.84 0.59 -21.08
N HIS A 77 13.86 1.19 -21.69
CA HIS A 77 14.75 0.51 -22.61
C HIS A 77 15.93 -0.16 -21.91
N GLY A 78 16.31 -1.36 -22.36
CA GLY A 78 17.52 -2.05 -21.90
C GLY A 78 17.43 -2.72 -20.52
N GLN A 79 16.29 -2.63 -19.82
CA GLN A 79 16.10 -3.15 -18.46
C GLN A 79 15.09 -4.30 -18.38
N ASN A 80 14.98 -5.10 -19.45
CA ASN A 80 13.99 -6.17 -19.58
C ASN A 80 14.04 -7.19 -18.44
N HIS A 81 15.22 -7.42 -17.86
CA HIS A 81 15.43 -8.33 -16.73
C HIS A 81 14.71 -7.88 -15.45
N ILE A 82 14.43 -6.57 -15.30
CA ILE A 82 13.70 -6.05 -14.14
C ILE A 82 12.23 -6.49 -14.21
N PHE A 83 11.63 -6.48 -15.40
CA PHE A 83 10.22 -6.82 -15.57
C PHE A 83 9.92 -8.28 -15.23
N THR A 84 10.87 -9.19 -15.49
CA THR A 84 10.73 -10.61 -15.12
C THR A 84 10.74 -10.83 -13.61
N LYS A 85 11.23 -9.86 -12.81
CA LYS A 85 11.19 -9.89 -11.34
C LYS A 85 9.95 -9.19 -10.77
N ILE A 86 9.48 -8.13 -11.42
CA ILE A 86 8.36 -7.31 -10.93
C ILE A 86 7.00 -7.90 -11.32
N LEU A 87 6.81 -8.25 -12.60
CA LEU A 87 5.52 -8.66 -13.14
C LEU A 87 4.92 -9.91 -12.47
N PRO A 88 5.70 -10.95 -12.09
CA PRO A 88 5.14 -12.12 -11.40
C PRO A 88 4.49 -11.79 -10.06
N LEU A 89 5.12 -10.94 -9.24
CA LEU A 89 4.58 -10.53 -7.93
C LEU A 89 3.32 -9.70 -8.08
N ILE A 90 3.31 -8.76 -9.03
CA ILE A 90 2.09 -7.99 -9.37
C ILE A 90 0.97 -8.96 -9.77
N LYS A 91 1.26 -9.91 -10.68
CA LYS A 91 0.28 -10.90 -11.15
C LYS A 91 -0.27 -11.77 -10.02
N GLN A 92 0.59 -12.24 -9.11
CA GLN A 92 0.19 -13.03 -7.94
C GLN A 92 -0.79 -12.25 -7.04
N ASN A 93 -0.50 -10.97 -6.79
CA ASN A 93 -1.40 -10.13 -6.00
C ASN A 93 -2.78 -9.94 -6.67
N LEU A 94 -2.84 -9.82 -8.00
CA LEU A 94 -4.11 -9.69 -8.72
C LEU A 94 -5.01 -10.91 -8.61
N ILE A 95 -4.43 -12.11 -8.59
CA ILE A 95 -5.18 -13.36 -8.43
C ILE A 95 -5.45 -13.71 -6.97
N GLY A 96 -5.13 -12.80 -6.03
CA GLY A 96 -5.38 -12.97 -4.60
C GLY A 96 -4.39 -13.89 -3.90
N LEU A 97 -3.29 -14.30 -4.55
CA LEU A 97 -2.25 -15.14 -3.97
C LEU A 97 -1.17 -14.31 -3.25
N LYS A 98 -1.59 -13.27 -2.52
CA LYS A 98 -0.67 -12.45 -1.73
C LYS A 98 -0.36 -13.11 -0.39
N THR A 99 0.87 -12.96 0.07
CA THR A 99 1.23 -13.25 1.46
C THR A 99 0.49 -12.28 2.38
N LYS A 100 -0.10 -12.80 3.45
CA LYS A 100 -0.72 -11.96 4.48
C LYS A 100 0.38 -11.19 5.20
N ASN A 101 0.10 -9.94 5.57
CA ASN A 101 1.01 -9.08 6.35
C ASN A 101 2.36 -8.83 5.66
N LYS A 102 2.39 -8.65 4.33
CA LYS A 102 3.57 -8.17 3.60
C LYS A 102 3.15 -7.20 2.50
N PRO A 103 4.05 -6.30 2.06
CA PRO A 103 3.83 -5.53 0.85
C PRO A 103 3.59 -6.43 -0.37
N ILE A 104 2.87 -5.92 -1.36
CA ILE A 104 2.59 -6.63 -2.63
C ILE A 104 3.88 -7.10 -3.31
N GLY A 105 4.90 -6.26 -3.24
CA GLY A 105 6.24 -6.56 -3.66
C GLY A 105 7.19 -5.52 -3.10
N SER A 106 8.41 -5.97 -2.84
CA SER A 106 9.49 -5.15 -2.32
C SER A 106 10.70 -5.37 -3.19
N TRP A 107 11.27 -4.29 -3.71
CA TRP A 107 12.38 -4.33 -4.65
C TRP A 107 13.43 -3.32 -4.27
N ILE A 108 14.69 -3.71 -4.44
CA ILE A 108 15.83 -2.80 -4.38
C ILE A 108 16.29 -2.59 -5.82
N LEU A 109 16.23 -1.35 -6.28
CA LEU A 109 16.68 -0.97 -7.61
C LEU A 109 18.08 -0.34 -7.49
N CYS A 110 19.10 -1.03 -8.00
CA CYS A 110 20.49 -0.56 -7.96
C CYS A 110 20.96 -0.11 -9.34
N GLY A 111 21.77 0.94 -9.39
CA GLY A 111 22.42 1.43 -10.62
C GLY A 111 22.74 2.92 -10.55
N PRO A 112 23.48 3.49 -11.52
CA PRO A 112 23.82 4.91 -11.53
C PRO A 112 22.59 5.82 -11.67
N SER A 113 22.75 7.12 -11.39
CA SER A 113 21.70 8.13 -11.60
C SER A 113 21.26 8.15 -13.07
N GLY A 114 19.96 8.41 -13.30
CA GLY A 114 19.41 8.49 -14.66
C GLY A 114 19.10 7.15 -15.35
N THR A 115 19.28 6.01 -14.69
CA THR A 115 18.95 4.69 -15.26
C THR A 115 17.46 4.31 -15.22
N GLY A 116 16.58 5.22 -14.79
CA GLY A 116 15.13 5.02 -14.81
C GLY A 116 14.53 4.36 -13.55
N LYS A 117 15.26 4.29 -12.43
CA LYS A 117 14.75 3.74 -11.15
C LYS A 117 13.49 4.45 -10.65
N THR A 118 13.56 5.77 -10.50
CA THR A 118 12.44 6.63 -10.09
C THR A 118 11.32 6.61 -11.14
N GLU A 119 11.67 6.53 -12.42
CA GLU A 119 10.69 6.52 -13.52
C GLU A 119 9.86 5.24 -13.53
N LEU A 120 10.49 4.09 -13.28
CA LEU A 120 9.79 2.82 -13.10
C LEU A 120 8.76 2.91 -11.97
N ALA A 121 9.11 3.51 -10.83
CA ALA A 121 8.18 3.70 -9.71
C ALA A 121 6.97 4.57 -10.08
N LYS A 122 7.19 5.68 -10.80
CA LYS A 122 6.10 6.54 -11.32
C LYS A 122 5.19 5.80 -12.29
N ILE A 123 5.76 5.04 -13.22
CA ILE A 123 5.00 4.23 -14.18
C ILE A 123 4.16 3.20 -13.43
N LEU A 124 4.73 2.49 -12.46
CA LEU A 124 4.00 1.53 -11.64
C LEU A 124 2.85 2.19 -10.87
N ALA A 125 3.07 3.35 -10.23
CA ALA A 125 2.01 4.09 -9.55
C ALA A 125 0.86 4.45 -10.49
N LYS A 126 1.20 4.97 -11.68
CA LYS A 126 0.21 5.33 -12.71
C LYS A 126 -0.58 4.14 -13.23
N GLN A 127 0.11 3.04 -13.56
CA GLN A 127 -0.51 1.89 -14.21
C GLN A 127 -1.28 1.00 -13.23
N LEU A 128 -0.83 0.91 -11.97
CA LEU A 128 -1.47 0.08 -10.95
C LEU A 128 -2.57 0.84 -10.19
N PHE A 129 -2.33 2.12 -9.88
CA PHE A 129 -3.21 2.91 -9.00
C PHE A 129 -3.86 4.11 -9.70
N GLY A 130 -3.65 4.25 -11.01
CA GLY A 130 -4.32 5.19 -11.89
C GLY A 130 -3.72 6.60 -11.93
N SER A 131 -2.73 6.91 -11.07
CA SER A 131 -2.07 8.21 -11.07
C SER A 131 -0.65 8.13 -10.53
N GLU A 132 0.24 8.94 -11.08
CA GLU A 132 1.59 9.16 -10.53
C GLU A 132 1.52 9.80 -9.13
N LYS A 133 0.41 10.46 -8.77
CA LYS A 133 0.18 11.01 -7.42
C LYS A 133 0.04 9.93 -6.33
N GLU A 134 -0.14 8.68 -6.73
CA GLU A 134 -0.13 7.52 -5.82
C GLU A 134 1.29 7.01 -5.54
N LEU A 135 2.31 7.68 -6.08
CA LEU A 135 3.69 7.53 -5.63
C LEU A 135 3.88 8.37 -4.36
N ILE A 136 4.15 7.70 -3.25
CA ILE A 136 4.70 8.28 -2.03
C ILE A 136 6.21 8.21 -2.15
N ARG A 137 6.87 9.35 -2.29
CA ARG A 137 8.33 9.43 -2.46
C ARG A 137 8.95 10.11 -1.26
N PHE A 138 9.97 9.47 -0.70
CA PHE A 138 10.84 10.03 0.31
C PHE A 138 12.25 10.11 -0.26
N ASP A 139 12.82 11.32 -0.24
CA ASP A 139 14.22 11.55 -0.57
C ASP A 139 15.07 11.27 0.67
N MET A 140 15.87 10.20 0.64
CA MET A 140 16.65 9.75 1.80
C MET A 140 17.82 10.66 2.14
N SER A 141 18.19 11.59 1.25
CA SER A 141 19.14 12.66 1.56
C SER A 141 18.59 13.64 2.61
N GLU A 142 17.27 13.76 2.79
CA GLU A 142 16.68 14.54 3.90
C GLU A 142 16.78 13.82 5.27
N TYR A 143 17.09 12.51 5.24
CA TYR A 143 17.09 11.62 6.40
C TYR A 143 18.50 11.17 6.81
N MET A 144 19.52 11.96 6.47
CA MET A 144 20.92 11.69 6.80
C MET A 144 21.21 11.73 8.32
N GLU A 145 20.44 12.51 9.06
CA GLU A 145 20.64 12.73 10.49
C GLU A 145 19.71 11.85 11.32
N LYS A 146 20.16 11.43 12.50
CA LYS A 146 19.38 10.52 13.35
C LYS A 146 18.00 11.08 13.72
N HIS A 147 17.91 12.38 13.96
CA HIS A 147 16.65 13.02 14.36
C HIS A 147 15.72 13.31 13.18
N SER A 148 16.20 13.32 11.93
CA SER A 148 15.30 13.43 10.78
C SER A 148 14.54 12.11 10.54
N ILE A 149 15.10 10.96 10.92
CA ILE A 149 14.40 9.66 10.91
C ILE A 149 13.15 9.67 11.79
N SER A 150 13.16 10.35 12.94
CA SER A 150 11.96 10.42 13.79
C SER A 150 10.82 11.20 13.12
N ARG A 151 11.09 12.11 12.18
CA ARG A 151 10.03 12.75 11.37
C ARG A 151 9.32 11.76 10.45
N LEU A 152 10.01 10.69 10.02
CA LEU A 152 9.43 9.68 9.13
C LEU A 152 8.39 8.82 9.86
N ILE A 153 8.66 8.46 11.12
CA ILE A 153 7.85 7.50 11.90
C ILE A 153 7.03 8.11 13.02
N GLY A 154 7.33 9.34 13.41
CA GLY A 154 6.79 10.01 14.59
C GLY A 154 7.88 10.28 15.64
N SER A 155 7.80 11.45 16.27
CA SER A 155 8.73 11.77 17.38
C SER A 155 8.36 10.94 18.61
N PRO A 156 9.29 10.57 19.51
CA PRO A 156 8.94 9.89 20.75
C PRO A 156 8.11 10.77 21.71
N PRO A 157 7.39 10.17 22.69
CA PRO A 157 6.71 10.94 23.74
C PRO A 157 7.66 11.90 24.45
N GLY A 158 7.26 13.17 24.58
CA GLY A 158 8.05 14.22 25.21
C GLY A 158 8.94 15.05 24.27
N TYR A 159 8.94 14.76 22.97
CA TYR A 159 9.59 15.59 21.94
C TYR A 159 8.57 16.46 21.18
N ILE A 160 9.02 17.61 20.66
CA ILE A 160 8.20 18.48 19.80
C ILE A 160 7.80 17.70 18.55
N GLY A 161 6.50 17.67 18.23
CA GLY A 161 5.96 16.91 17.10
C GLY A 161 5.50 15.48 17.44
N TYR A 162 5.47 15.08 18.73
CA TYR A 162 4.92 13.79 19.16
C TYR A 162 3.47 13.57 18.68
N SER A 163 2.65 14.61 18.71
CA SER A 163 1.23 14.55 18.33
C SER A 163 0.96 14.63 16.82
N GLU A 164 1.99 14.81 15.98
CA GLU A 164 1.82 15.05 14.55
C GLU A 164 1.90 13.77 13.70
N GLY A 165 2.19 12.62 14.32
CA GLY A 165 2.44 11.36 13.61
C GLY A 165 3.67 11.41 12.70
N GLY A 166 4.07 10.25 12.20
CA GLY A 166 5.12 10.09 11.21
C GLY A 166 4.65 10.47 9.81
N GLN A 167 5.54 11.10 9.04
CA GLN A 167 5.23 11.43 7.65
C GLN A 167 4.91 10.18 6.81
N LEU A 168 5.56 9.05 7.10
CA LEU A 168 5.34 7.80 6.36
C LEU A 168 4.04 7.13 6.74
N THR A 169 3.78 6.99 8.04
CA THR A 169 2.54 6.40 8.57
C THR A 169 1.33 7.21 8.10
N GLU A 170 1.37 8.54 8.19
CA GLU A 170 0.29 9.43 7.73
C GLU A 170 0.05 9.38 6.22
N GLN A 171 1.11 9.37 5.41
CA GLN A 171 0.96 9.32 3.95
C GLN A 171 0.39 7.99 3.48
N VAL A 172 0.85 6.88 4.07
CA VAL A 172 0.32 5.53 3.77
C VAL A 172 -1.12 5.39 4.27
N TYR A 173 -1.46 5.94 5.43
CA TYR A 173 -2.83 5.96 5.94
C TYR A 173 -3.79 6.70 4.98
N LYS A 174 -3.36 7.84 4.44
CA LYS A 174 -4.14 8.62 3.46
C LYS A 174 -4.21 7.94 2.09
N LYS A 175 -3.19 7.16 1.71
CA LYS A 175 -3.08 6.48 0.41
C LYS A 175 -2.66 5.01 0.60
N PRO A 176 -3.57 4.13 1.07
CA PRO A 176 -3.23 2.74 1.37
C PRO A 176 -2.89 1.90 0.14
N ASN A 177 -3.32 2.34 -1.06
CA ASN A 177 -3.02 1.72 -2.35
C ASN A 177 -2.01 2.58 -3.12
N SER A 178 -0.75 2.56 -2.70
CA SER A 178 0.31 3.41 -3.22
C SER A 178 1.59 2.64 -3.57
N ILE A 179 2.46 3.25 -4.38
CA ILE A 179 3.87 2.86 -4.46
C ILE A 179 4.64 3.70 -3.46
N LEU A 180 5.42 3.05 -2.60
CA LEU A 180 6.34 3.71 -1.68
C LEU A 180 7.75 3.65 -2.27
N LEU A 181 8.38 4.81 -2.46
CA LEU A 181 9.73 4.94 -3.00
C LEU A 181 10.63 5.64 -1.99
N PHE A 182 11.69 4.94 -1.58
CA PHE A 182 12.83 5.52 -0.87
C PHE A 182 13.94 5.76 -1.89
N ASP A 183 14.10 7.01 -2.30
CA ASP A 183 15.11 7.41 -3.28
C ASP A 183 16.43 7.69 -2.56
N GLU A 184 17.57 7.36 -3.17
CA GLU A 184 18.91 7.55 -2.60
C GLU A 184 19.11 6.93 -1.20
N ILE A 185 18.55 5.73 -0.96
CA ILE A 185 18.56 5.06 0.36
C ILE A 185 19.95 4.90 0.98
N GLU A 186 21.00 4.85 0.17
CA GLU A 186 22.39 4.83 0.65
C GLU A 186 22.83 6.11 1.38
N LYS A 187 22.07 7.20 1.26
CA LYS A 187 22.32 8.48 1.94
C LYS A 187 21.67 8.56 3.31
N ALA A 188 20.61 7.79 3.58
CA ALA A 188 19.91 7.84 4.86
C ALA A 188 20.80 7.41 6.04
N HIS A 189 20.45 7.89 7.23
CA HIS A 189 21.00 7.39 8.48
C HIS A 189 20.76 5.88 8.63
N PRO A 190 21.73 5.08 9.11
CA PRO A 190 21.62 3.62 9.22
C PRO A 190 20.40 3.12 10.03
N ASP A 191 19.87 3.92 10.95
CA ASP A 191 18.66 3.58 11.72
C ASP A 191 17.43 3.34 10.82
N ILE A 192 17.43 3.83 9.57
CA ILE A 192 16.36 3.56 8.59
C ILE A 192 16.19 2.06 8.32
N TYR A 193 17.25 1.26 8.45
CA TYR A 193 17.21 -0.17 8.15
C TYR A 193 16.28 -0.93 9.10
N ASN A 194 16.19 -0.52 10.36
CA ASN A 194 15.27 -1.13 11.33
C ASN A 194 13.80 -0.91 10.90
N ILE A 195 13.49 0.29 10.42
CA ILE A 195 12.17 0.65 9.89
C ILE A 195 11.89 -0.17 8.62
N MET A 196 12.87 -0.26 7.72
CA MET A 196 12.72 -1.05 6.50
C MET A 196 12.47 -2.53 6.80
N LEU A 197 13.20 -3.13 7.73
CA LEU A 197 12.99 -4.53 8.14
C LEU A 197 11.55 -4.75 8.61
N GLN A 198 11.02 -3.87 9.45
CA GLN A 198 9.64 -3.98 9.93
C GLN A 198 8.62 -3.90 8.76
N ILE A 199 8.81 -2.95 7.85
CA ILE A 199 7.93 -2.79 6.67
C ILE A 199 8.01 -4.02 5.76
N LEU A 200 9.21 -4.57 5.54
CA LEU A 200 9.43 -5.69 4.64
C LEU A 200 8.96 -7.04 5.22
N ASP A 201 9.07 -7.22 6.54
CA ASP A 201 8.70 -8.45 7.21
C ASP A 201 7.22 -8.52 7.59
N GLU A 202 6.66 -7.44 8.12
CA GLU A 202 5.30 -7.43 8.68
C GLU A 202 4.30 -6.60 7.87
N GLY A 203 4.77 -5.85 6.86
CA GLY A 203 3.92 -4.96 6.06
C GLY A 203 3.19 -3.92 6.91
N ARG A 204 3.71 -3.63 8.09
CA ARG A 204 3.14 -2.72 9.10
C ARG A 204 4.26 -1.88 9.66
N LEU A 205 3.90 -0.65 10.01
CA LEU A 205 4.75 0.23 10.78
C LEU A 205 3.88 0.82 11.88
N THR A 206 4.39 0.78 13.11
CA THR A 206 3.68 1.36 14.26
C THR A 206 4.26 2.74 14.48
N ASP A 207 3.39 3.75 14.46
CA ASP A 207 3.76 5.08 14.89
C ASP A 207 3.90 5.13 16.41
N THR A 208 4.50 6.21 16.90
CA THR A 208 4.60 6.59 18.31
C THR A 208 3.27 7.04 18.95
N THR A 209 2.22 7.25 18.15
CA THR A 209 0.84 7.60 18.57
C THR A 209 -0.12 6.43 18.45
#